data_AF-D7WEA3-F1
#
_entry.id   AF-D7WEA3-F1
#
_cell.length_a   1.000
_cell.length_b   1.000
_cell.length_c   1.000
_cell.angle_alpha   90.00
_cell.angle_beta   90.00
_cell.angle_gamma   90.00
#
_symmetry.space_group_name_H-M   'P 1'
#
loop_
_entity.id
_entity.type
_entity.pdbx_description
1 polymer ?
#
loop_
_entity_poly.entity_id
_entity_poly.type
_entity_poly.pdbx_seq_one_letter_code
_entity_poly.pdbx_strand_id
1 'polypeptide(L)'
;MWRAGVLVLEGLLNYIFIFEFDVLMGYGLTALAVAPILARSEKVQKGWMIAGLCVHALVVSAFTMVAIGLNVMLKEKGPEALGLDEIMGDYSTESYWGMVEFRARDLLGGRWEVPIMFFMGIGVFIIAARLYRAGLFQPDGHRLRGKVMAIGFGIGLPLDWIVRIFLTISGFPVARYVTSTMVAFGVLALVAGFYVRKDNVLGSVGKPFAAVGRMALTCYILQNVIASVIFYDFGFGVARRIQGPLFTYWVLLIFAAIAVALVLLSVVWLNNFKLGPVEMVMKRIYEPLAKRRDQRILRKRGVAVTTGPEPAGA
;
A
#
# COMPACT_ATOMS: atom_id res chain seq x y z
N MET A 1 10.70 13.59 4.94
CA MET A 1 9.61 14.31 5.64
C MET A 1 8.66 14.99 4.67
N TRP A 2 9.06 15.94 3.82
CA TRP A 2 8.13 16.60 2.87
C TRP A 2 7.44 15.65 1.89
N ARG A 3 8.16 14.70 1.27
CA ARG A 3 7.54 13.66 0.44
C ARG A 3 6.48 12.84 1.19
N ALA A 4 6.75 12.51 2.46
CA ALA A 4 5.81 11.73 3.27
C ALA A 4 4.60 12.57 3.70
N GLY A 5 4.78 13.86 4.01
CA GLY A 5 3.66 14.78 4.28
C GLY A 5 2.76 14.99 3.07
N VAL A 6 3.36 15.09 1.87
CA VAL A 6 2.60 15.12 0.61
C VAL A 6 1.83 13.81 0.40
N LEU A 7 2.44 12.66 0.70
CA LEU A 7 1.77 11.36 0.64
C LEU A 7 0.59 11.24 1.61
N VAL A 8 0.71 11.82 2.82
CA VAL A 8 -0.41 11.87 3.79
C VAL A 8 -1.55 12.72 3.24
N LEU A 9 -1.26 13.89 2.67
CA LEU A 9 -2.27 14.75 2.06
C LEU A 9 -2.93 14.06 0.85
N GLU A 10 -2.16 13.38 0.04
CA GLU A 10 -2.66 12.70 -1.14
C GLU A 10 -3.51 11.49 -0.77
N GLY A 11 -3.11 10.69 0.21
CA GLY A 11 -3.97 9.67 0.79
C GLY A 11 -5.23 10.24 1.44
N LEU A 12 -5.16 11.46 1.99
CA LEU A 12 -6.35 12.17 2.47
C LEU A 12 -7.33 12.48 1.35
N LEU A 13 -6.84 13.04 0.25
CA LEU A 13 -7.65 13.38 -0.92
C LEU A 13 -8.17 12.13 -1.63
N ASN A 14 -7.32 11.11 -1.81
CA ASN A 14 -7.69 9.85 -2.45
C ASN A 14 -8.80 9.15 -1.66
N TYR A 15 -8.73 9.14 -0.33
CA TYR A 15 -9.83 8.66 0.51
C TYR A 15 -11.14 9.41 0.26
N ILE A 16 -11.12 10.74 0.39
CA ILE A 16 -12.35 11.56 0.30
C ILE A 16 -12.98 11.40 -1.09
N PHE A 17 -12.17 11.55 -2.14
CA PHE A 17 -12.68 11.70 -3.50
C PHE A 17 -12.71 10.42 -4.33
N ILE A 18 -12.01 9.35 -3.93
CA ILE A 18 -11.79 8.20 -4.82
C ILE A 18 -12.14 6.90 -4.11
N PHE A 19 -11.41 6.52 -3.06
CA PHE A 19 -11.48 5.17 -2.51
C PHE A 19 -11.21 5.11 -1.01
N GLU A 20 -12.13 4.51 -0.27
CA GLU A 20 -12.16 4.48 1.21
C GLU A 20 -11.00 3.71 1.85
N PHE A 21 -10.48 2.65 1.22
CA PHE A 21 -9.40 1.84 1.79
C PHE A 21 -8.02 2.29 1.28
N ASP A 22 -7.79 3.60 1.26
CA ASP A 22 -6.51 4.19 0.86
C ASP A 22 -5.35 3.76 1.78
N VAL A 23 -4.26 3.29 1.19
CA VAL A 23 -3.07 2.84 1.93
C VAL A 23 -2.01 3.94 2.07
N LEU A 24 -2.10 4.99 1.26
CA LEU A 24 -1.09 6.03 1.12
C LEU A 24 -0.95 6.87 2.38
N MET A 25 -2.08 7.21 3.01
CA MET A 25 -2.06 7.95 4.26
C MET A 25 -1.37 7.14 5.36
N GLY A 26 -1.68 5.85 5.47
CA GLY A 26 -1.03 4.93 6.43
C GLY A 26 0.48 4.85 6.20
N TYR A 27 0.91 4.63 4.96
CA TYR A 27 2.34 4.62 4.62
C TYR A 27 3.02 5.96 4.85
N GLY A 28 2.35 7.08 4.58
CA GLY A 28 2.87 8.42 4.81
C GLY A 28 3.14 8.66 6.29
N LEU A 29 2.19 8.32 7.16
CA LEU A 29 2.32 8.42 8.61
C LEU A 29 3.44 7.51 9.13
N THR A 30 3.46 6.24 8.70
CA THR A 30 4.54 5.32 9.06
C THR A 30 5.90 5.84 8.61
N ALA A 31 6.01 6.36 7.39
CA ALA A 31 7.28 6.91 6.88
C ALA A 31 7.74 8.13 7.68
N LEU A 32 6.82 9.00 8.12
CA LEU A 32 7.13 10.13 9.00
C LEU A 32 7.67 9.68 10.36
N ALA A 33 7.11 8.61 10.93
CA ALA A 33 7.56 8.03 12.20
C ALA A 33 8.88 7.26 12.07
N VAL A 34 9.03 6.44 11.02
CA VAL A 34 10.18 5.56 10.82
C VAL A 34 11.42 6.32 10.36
N ALA A 35 11.28 7.38 9.56
CA ALA A 35 12.42 8.16 9.07
C ALA A 35 13.39 8.64 10.17
N PRO A 36 12.94 9.29 11.27
CA PRO A 36 13.83 9.66 12.38
C PRO A 36 14.34 8.44 13.14
N ILE A 37 13.58 7.35 13.24
CA ILE A 37 14.02 6.11 13.91
C ILE A 37 15.21 5.48 13.16
N LEU A 38 15.17 5.45 11.82
CA LEU A 38 16.26 4.92 10.99
C LEU A 38 17.55 5.74 11.08
N ALA A 39 17.48 7.00 11.52
CA ALA A 39 18.65 7.83 11.79
C ALA A 39 19.27 7.60 13.19
N ARG A 40 18.66 6.75 14.03
CA ARG A 40 19.18 6.38 15.36
C ARG A 40 20.02 5.10 15.32
N SER A 41 20.66 4.80 16.44
CA SER A 41 21.48 3.58 16.60
C SER A 41 20.66 2.30 16.38
N GLU A 42 21.34 1.21 16.02
CA GLU A 42 20.69 -0.08 15.76
C GLU A 42 19.89 -0.62 16.96
N LYS A 43 20.35 -0.32 18.19
CA LYS A 43 19.64 -0.66 19.43
C LYS A 43 18.28 0.03 19.49
N VAL A 44 18.23 1.33 19.18
CA VAL A 44 16.98 2.10 19.14
C VAL A 44 16.06 1.59 18.04
N GLN A 45 16.59 1.33 16.85
CA GLN A 45 15.82 0.73 15.76
C GLN A 45 15.22 -0.63 16.17
N LYS A 46 16.00 -1.49 16.84
CA LYS A 46 15.53 -2.79 17.34
C LYS A 46 14.41 -2.62 18.36
N GLY A 47 14.56 -1.68 19.31
CA GLY A 47 13.55 -1.39 20.33
C GLY A 47 12.21 -1.00 19.72
N TRP A 48 12.23 -0.03 18.79
CA TRP A 48 11.01 0.40 18.08
C TRP A 48 10.39 -0.69 17.20
N MET A 49 11.22 -1.50 16.55
CA MET A 49 10.76 -2.64 15.77
C MET A 49 10.01 -3.64 16.66
N ILE A 50 10.59 -4.02 17.80
CA ILE A 50 9.95 -4.96 18.74
C ILE A 50 8.67 -4.34 19.31
N ALA A 51 8.72 -3.09 19.77
CA ALA A 51 7.54 -2.41 20.32
C ALA A 51 6.41 -2.34 19.29
N GLY A 52 6.68 -1.93 18.05
CA GLY A 52 5.69 -1.87 16.97
C GLY A 52 5.08 -3.25 16.67
N LEU A 53 5.90 -4.30 16.59
CA LEU A 53 5.42 -5.67 16.36
C LEU A 53 4.62 -6.23 17.54
N CYS A 54 4.98 -5.90 18.79
CA CYS A 54 4.21 -6.30 19.97
C CYS A 54 2.84 -5.62 20.01
N VAL A 55 2.79 -4.31 19.74
CA VAL A 55 1.51 -3.58 19.65
C VAL A 55 0.66 -4.15 18.50
N HIS A 56 1.28 -4.41 17.34
CA HIS A 56 0.61 -5.06 16.22
C HIS A 56 0.03 -6.42 16.60
N ALA A 57 0.82 -7.29 17.23
CA ALA A 57 0.35 -8.60 17.67
C ALA A 57 -0.82 -8.48 18.66
N LEU A 58 -0.76 -7.53 19.61
CA LEU A 58 -1.85 -7.29 20.55
C LEU A 58 -3.13 -6.86 19.84
N VAL A 59 -3.04 -5.91 18.90
CA VAL A 59 -4.20 -5.41 18.15
C VAL A 59 -4.79 -6.50 17.25
N VAL A 60 -3.94 -7.26 16.54
CA VAL A 60 -4.41 -8.39 15.73
C VAL A 60 -5.07 -9.46 16.60
N SER A 61 -4.53 -9.73 17.80
CA SER A 61 -5.12 -10.69 18.74
C SER A 61 -6.50 -10.21 19.21
N ALA A 62 -6.63 -8.95 19.61
CA ALA A 62 -7.91 -8.35 19.99
C ALA A 62 -8.92 -8.42 18.83
N PHE A 63 -8.50 -8.06 17.61
CA PHE A 63 -9.38 -8.12 16.45
C PHE A 63 -9.76 -9.55 16.07
N THR A 64 -8.86 -10.52 16.28
CA THR A 64 -9.14 -11.96 16.11
C THR A 64 -10.18 -12.43 17.12
N MET A 65 -10.11 -11.99 18.38
CA MET A 65 -11.13 -12.32 19.39
C MET A 65 -12.50 -11.77 19.00
N VAL A 66 -12.57 -10.54 18.49
CA VAL A 66 -13.82 -9.97 17.95
C VAL A 66 -14.33 -10.81 16.77
N ALA A 67 -13.46 -11.15 15.81
CA ALA A 67 -13.82 -11.96 14.65
C ALA A 67 -14.34 -13.36 15.03
N ILE A 68 -13.74 -13.99 16.05
CA ILE A 68 -14.23 -15.26 16.62
C ILE A 68 -15.62 -15.07 17.22
N GLY A 69 -15.82 -14.02 18.03
CA GLY A 69 -17.12 -13.70 18.61
C GLY A 69 -18.21 -13.49 17.55
N LEU A 70 -17.89 -12.74 16.49
CA LEU A 70 -18.79 -12.55 15.34
C LEU A 70 -19.08 -13.86 14.61
N ASN A 71 -18.08 -14.74 14.43
CA ASN A 71 -18.28 -16.05 13.81
C ASN A 71 -19.19 -16.96 14.63
N VAL A 72 -19.08 -16.91 15.96
CA VAL A 72 -19.98 -17.64 16.88
C VAL A 72 -21.41 -17.10 16.77
N MET A 73 -21.59 -15.77 16.86
CA MET A 73 -22.91 -15.15 16.71
C MET A 73 -23.57 -15.49 15.36
N LEU A 74 -22.80 -15.44 14.27
CA LEU A 74 -23.26 -15.86 12.95
C LEU A 74 -23.75 -17.31 12.89
N LYS A 75 -23.01 -18.23 13.52
CA LYS A 75 -23.36 -19.65 13.54
C LYS A 75 -24.59 -19.94 14.38
N GLU A 76 -24.74 -19.23 15.51
CA GLU A 76 -25.82 -19.47 16.46
C GLU A 76 -27.12 -18.77 16.08
N LYS A 77 -27.03 -17.53 15.58
CA LYS A 77 -28.18 -16.64 15.40
C LYS A 77 -28.43 -16.25 13.94
N GLY A 78 -27.60 -16.71 13.02
CA GLY A 78 -27.70 -16.40 11.59
C GLY A 78 -27.22 -14.99 11.22
N PRO A 79 -27.27 -14.64 9.92
CA PRO A 79 -26.77 -13.36 9.39
C PRO A 79 -27.48 -12.12 9.93
N GLU A 80 -28.78 -12.24 10.20
CA GLU A 80 -29.64 -11.15 10.70
C GLU A 80 -29.17 -10.61 12.04
N ALA A 81 -28.57 -11.48 12.88
CA ALA A 81 -28.07 -11.11 14.20
C ALA A 81 -26.83 -10.21 14.18
N LEU A 82 -26.19 -10.04 13.02
CA LEU A 82 -25.08 -9.10 12.86
C LEU A 82 -25.54 -7.65 12.69
N GLY A 83 -26.83 -7.40 12.43
CA GLY A 83 -27.33 -6.06 12.14
C GLY A 83 -26.62 -5.42 10.94
N LEU A 84 -26.14 -6.23 9.98
CA LEU A 84 -25.37 -5.75 8.83
C LEU A 84 -26.13 -4.70 8.02
N ASP A 85 -27.46 -4.83 7.90
CA ASP A 85 -28.31 -3.86 7.22
C ASP A 85 -28.39 -2.52 7.97
N GLU A 86 -28.28 -2.54 9.30
CA GLU A 86 -28.25 -1.33 10.14
C GLU A 86 -26.86 -0.68 10.12
N ILE A 87 -25.79 -1.50 10.04
CA ILE A 87 -24.40 -1.03 9.93
C ILE A 87 -24.08 -0.49 8.53
N MET A 88 -24.64 -1.10 7.48
CA MET A 88 -24.40 -0.74 6.07
C MET A 88 -25.52 0.10 5.45
N GLY A 89 -26.61 0.37 6.17
CA GLY A 89 -27.82 1.02 5.65
C GLY A 89 -27.59 2.42 5.07
N ASP A 90 -26.57 3.14 5.56
CA ASP A 90 -26.16 4.44 5.04
C ASP A 90 -25.09 4.35 3.93
N TYR A 91 -24.53 3.16 3.66
CA TYR A 91 -23.49 2.96 2.66
C TYR A 91 -24.08 2.79 1.25
N SER A 92 -24.41 3.91 0.62
CA SER A 92 -24.87 3.94 -0.78
C SER A 92 -23.73 4.27 -1.75
N THR A 93 -23.69 3.56 -2.88
CA THR A 93 -22.78 3.89 -4.00
C THR A 93 -23.49 4.51 -5.21
N GLU A 94 -24.76 4.91 -5.05
CA GLU A 94 -25.59 5.43 -6.15
C GLU A 94 -25.20 6.84 -6.59
N SER A 95 -24.66 7.65 -5.67
CA SER A 95 -24.22 9.01 -5.94
C SER A 95 -22.75 9.18 -5.57
N TYR A 96 -21.94 9.64 -6.53
CA TYR A 96 -20.54 9.98 -6.28
C TYR A 96 -20.41 11.00 -5.13
N TRP A 97 -21.19 12.08 -5.17
CA TRP A 97 -21.14 13.12 -4.14
C TRP A 97 -21.68 12.64 -2.80
N GLY A 98 -22.66 11.72 -2.80
CA GLY A 98 -23.13 11.06 -1.57
C GLY A 98 -22.01 10.28 -0.89
N MET A 99 -21.18 9.54 -1.66
CA MET A 99 -20.02 8.86 -1.10
C MET A 99 -18.94 9.82 -0.60
N VAL A 100 -18.68 10.93 -1.32
CA VAL A 100 -17.72 11.95 -0.89
C VAL A 100 -18.14 12.55 0.44
N GLU A 101 -19.43 12.88 0.58
CA GLU A 101 -20.00 13.39 1.82
C GLU A 101 -19.91 12.37 2.96
N PHE A 102 -20.27 11.11 2.70
CA PHE A 102 -20.17 10.01 3.66
C PHE A 102 -18.73 9.89 4.20
N ARG A 103 -17.74 9.80 3.31
CA ARG A 103 -16.32 9.69 3.70
C ARG A 103 -15.82 10.93 4.42
N ALA A 104 -16.27 12.12 4.02
CA ALA A 104 -15.90 13.36 4.70
C ALA A 104 -16.45 13.43 6.13
N ARG A 105 -17.62 12.83 6.40
CA ARG A 105 -18.22 12.75 7.74
C ARG A 105 -17.60 11.64 8.59
N ASP A 106 -17.34 10.48 8.00
CA ASP A 106 -16.81 9.30 8.70
C ASP A 106 -15.28 9.13 8.56
N LEU A 107 -14.52 10.20 8.77
CA LEU A 107 -13.06 10.18 8.62
C LEU A 107 -12.35 9.20 9.57
N LEU A 108 -12.93 8.97 10.76
CA LEU A 108 -12.36 8.07 11.76
C LEU A 108 -12.79 6.62 11.53
N GLY A 109 -14.08 6.39 11.26
CA GLY A 109 -14.63 5.06 10.99
C GLY A 109 -14.01 4.47 9.73
N GLY A 110 -14.10 5.15 8.58
CA GLY A 110 -13.51 4.68 7.32
C GLY A 110 -11.97 4.59 7.29
N ARG A 111 -11.28 4.90 8.41
CA ARG A 111 -9.82 4.80 8.55
C ARG A 111 -9.35 3.99 9.75
N TRP A 112 -10.22 3.18 10.32
CA TRP A 112 -9.91 2.32 11.45
C TRP A 112 -8.71 1.37 11.20
N GLU A 113 -8.39 1.06 9.94
CA GLU A 113 -7.26 0.21 9.55
C GLU A 113 -5.89 0.94 9.66
N VAL A 114 -5.87 2.28 9.62
CA VAL A 114 -4.62 3.07 9.63
C VAL A 114 -3.77 2.83 10.87
N PRO A 115 -4.30 2.81 12.12
CA PRO A 115 -3.53 2.44 13.29
C PRO A 115 -2.88 1.04 13.21
N ILE A 116 -3.60 0.05 12.68
CA ILE A 116 -3.08 -1.32 12.50
C ILE A 116 -1.90 -1.30 11.54
N MET A 117 -2.09 -0.67 10.37
CA MET A 117 -1.03 -0.49 9.38
C MET A 117 0.15 0.31 9.93
N PHE A 118 -0.09 1.30 10.79
CA PHE A 118 0.94 2.14 11.36
C PHE A 118 1.91 1.35 12.24
N PHE A 119 1.39 0.59 13.21
CA PHE A 119 2.21 -0.21 14.13
C PHE A 119 2.88 -1.39 13.43
N MET A 120 2.14 -2.09 12.55
CA MET A 120 2.70 -3.10 11.66
C MET A 120 3.85 -2.51 10.83
N GLY A 121 3.59 -1.35 10.23
CA GLY A 121 4.50 -0.64 9.36
C GLY A 121 5.81 -0.30 10.05
N ILE A 122 5.80 0.17 11.30
CA ILE A 122 7.04 0.43 12.05
C ILE A 122 7.93 -0.81 12.07
N GLY A 123 7.37 -1.97 12.43
CA GLY A 123 8.09 -3.23 12.49
C GLY A 123 8.60 -3.67 11.11
N VAL A 124 7.68 -3.77 10.15
CA VAL A 124 7.95 -4.27 8.79
C VAL A 124 8.94 -3.37 8.04
N PHE A 125 8.85 -2.05 8.15
CA PHE A 125 9.81 -1.14 7.51
C PHE A 125 11.21 -1.30 8.09
N ILE A 126 11.35 -1.47 9.40
CA ILE A 126 12.68 -1.66 10.01
C ILE A 126 13.25 -3.03 9.60
N ILE A 127 12.42 -4.07 9.53
CA ILE A 127 12.82 -5.38 8.97
C ILE A 127 13.28 -5.22 7.51
N ALA A 128 12.48 -4.56 6.67
CA ALA A 128 12.81 -4.33 5.27
C ALA A 128 14.10 -3.52 5.11
N ALA A 129 14.32 -2.48 5.94
CA ALA A 129 15.55 -1.71 5.95
C ALA A 129 16.77 -2.56 6.35
N ARG A 130 16.61 -3.50 7.29
CA ARG A 130 17.66 -4.46 7.67
C ARG A 130 17.96 -5.44 6.54
N LEU A 131 16.94 -5.97 5.87
CA LEU A 131 17.11 -6.84 4.69
C LEU A 131 17.81 -6.09 3.55
N TYR A 132 17.44 -4.83 3.32
CA TYR A 132 18.10 -3.96 2.36
C TYR A 132 19.60 -3.80 2.70
N ARG A 133 19.93 -3.47 3.95
CA ARG A 133 21.33 -3.35 4.41
C ARG A 133 22.10 -4.68 4.36
N ALA A 134 21.42 -5.80 4.55
CA ALA A 134 21.98 -7.14 4.42
C ALA A 134 22.19 -7.59 2.95
N GLY A 135 21.88 -6.73 1.97
CA GLY A 135 22.17 -6.97 0.57
C GLY A 135 21.07 -7.70 -0.19
N LEU A 136 19.81 -7.68 0.26
CA LEU A 136 18.70 -8.34 -0.45
C LEU A 136 18.62 -7.94 -1.94
N PHE A 137 18.93 -6.67 -2.24
CA PHE A 137 18.94 -6.11 -3.59
C PHE A 137 20.33 -6.06 -4.24
N GLN A 138 21.34 -6.68 -3.64
CA GLN A 138 22.68 -6.75 -4.20
C GLN A 138 22.84 -8.03 -5.05
N PRO A 139 23.68 -8.03 -6.10
CA PRO A 139 23.87 -9.21 -6.96
C PRO A 139 24.24 -10.48 -6.19
N ASP A 140 25.09 -10.36 -5.17
CA ASP A 140 25.57 -11.44 -4.30
C ASP A 140 24.53 -11.91 -3.26
N GLY A 141 23.44 -11.17 -3.04
CA GLY A 141 22.38 -11.47 -2.06
C GLY A 141 21.49 -12.69 -2.34
N HIS A 142 21.87 -13.57 -3.27
CA HIS A 142 21.06 -14.72 -3.72
C HIS A 142 20.69 -15.68 -2.58
N ARG A 143 21.62 -15.96 -1.65
CA ARG A 143 21.36 -16.82 -0.49
C ARG A 143 20.33 -16.20 0.46
N LEU A 144 20.41 -14.88 0.68
CA LEU A 144 19.45 -14.16 1.51
C LEU A 144 18.07 -14.17 0.84
N ARG A 145 18.00 -13.88 -0.46
CA ARG A 145 16.75 -13.98 -1.23
C ARG A 145 16.13 -15.38 -1.13
N GLY A 146 16.94 -16.42 -1.29
CA GLY A 146 16.50 -17.82 -1.13
C GLY A 146 15.87 -18.09 0.24
N LYS A 147 16.52 -17.64 1.33
CA LYS A 147 15.97 -17.77 2.69
C LYS A 147 14.66 -17.01 2.88
N VAL A 148 14.59 -15.77 2.41
CA VAL A 148 13.38 -14.94 2.52
C VAL A 148 12.23 -15.54 1.70
N MET A 149 12.50 -16.04 0.50
CA MET A 149 11.52 -16.78 -0.31
C MET A 149 11.08 -18.08 0.37
N ALA A 150 12.00 -18.84 0.96
CA ALA A 150 11.65 -20.07 1.68
C ALA A 150 10.74 -19.80 2.87
N ILE A 151 10.97 -18.71 3.62
CA ILE A 151 10.06 -18.30 4.70
C ILE A 151 8.73 -17.82 4.14
N GLY A 152 8.74 -16.92 3.15
CA GLY A 152 7.52 -16.31 2.61
C GLY A 152 6.62 -17.30 1.87
N PHE A 153 7.19 -18.14 1.00
CA PHE A 153 6.44 -19.11 0.20
C PHE A 153 6.40 -20.52 0.80
N GLY A 154 7.42 -20.93 1.56
CA GLY A 154 7.44 -22.26 2.19
C GLY A 154 6.66 -22.32 3.50
N ILE A 155 6.56 -21.20 4.24
CA ILE A 155 5.82 -21.13 5.51
C ILE A 155 4.63 -20.18 5.37
N GLY A 156 4.89 -18.94 4.94
CA GLY A 156 3.87 -17.89 4.87
C GLY A 156 2.69 -18.25 3.99
N LEU A 157 2.93 -18.73 2.76
CA LEU A 157 1.88 -19.03 1.78
C LEU A 157 1.00 -20.23 2.20
N PRO A 158 1.55 -21.39 2.62
CA PRO A 158 0.73 -22.47 3.16
C PRO A 158 -0.09 -22.06 4.37
N LEU A 159 0.50 -21.32 5.33
CA LEU A 159 -0.23 -20.82 6.50
C LEU A 159 -1.35 -19.86 6.08
N ASP A 160 -1.09 -18.94 5.15
CA ASP A 160 -2.09 -17.99 4.65
C ASP A 160 -3.30 -18.73 4.05
N TRP A 161 -3.04 -19.76 3.25
CA TRP A 161 -4.08 -20.59 2.65
C TRP A 161 -4.84 -21.40 3.69
N ILE A 162 -4.15 -22.03 4.64
CA ILE A 162 -4.79 -22.78 5.73
C ILE A 162 -5.74 -21.87 6.52
N VAL A 163 -5.27 -20.69 6.92
CA VAL A 163 -6.10 -19.74 7.68
C VAL A 163 -7.31 -19.30 6.87
N ARG A 164 -7.14 -18.96 5.59
CA ARG A 164 -8.26 -18.50 4.73
C ARG A 164 -9.28 -19.58 4.43
N ILE A 165 -8.83 -20.81 4.17
CA ILE A 165 -9.71 -21.93 3.79
C ILE A 165 -10.44 -22.49 5.02
N PHE A 166 -9.75 -22.68 6.14
CA PHE A 166 -10.31 -23.42 7.28
C PHE A 166 -10.88 -22.51 8.37
N LEU A 167 -10.34 -21.30 8.57
CA LEU A 167 -10.78 -20.41 9.67
C LEU A 167 -11.71 -19.29 9.21
N THR A 168 -11.82 -19.04 7.90
CA THR A 168 -12.75 -18.09 7.26
C THR A 168 -12.78 -16.72 7.95
N ILE A 169 -13.89 -16.35 8.60
CA ILE A 169 -14.10 -15.06 9.29
C ILE A 169 -13.16 -14.94 10.49
N SER A 170 -13.05 -15.98 11.31
CA SER A 170 -12.19 -16.00 12.51
C SER A 170 -10.71 -15.86 12.16
N GLY A 171 -10.31 -16.38 11.00
CA GLY A 171 -8.94 -16.29 10.51
C GLY A 171 -8.60 -14.96 9.81
N PHE A 172 -9.59 -14.15 9.45
CA PHE A 172 -9.40 -12.98 8.59
C PHE A 172 -8.33 -12.00 9.12
N PRO A 173 -8.31 -11.60 10.40
CA PRO A 173 -7.31 -10.68 10.91
C PRO A 173 -5.88 -11.23 10.81
N VAL A 174 -5.70 -12.50 11.17
CA VAL A 174 -4.38 -13.17 11.09
C VAL A 174 -3.93 -13.30 9.63
N ALA A 175 -4.85 -13.70 8.75
CA ALA A 175 -4.57 -13.83 7.32
C ALA A 175 -4.09 -12.50 6.73
N ARG A 176 -4.87 -11.44 6.95
CA ARG A 176 -4.65 -10.11 6.39
C ARG A 176 -3.38 -9.44 6.92
N TYR A 177 -3.13 -9.53 8.22
CA TYR A 177 -2.12 -8.69 8.89
C TYR A 177 -0.86 -9.44 9.32
N VAL A 178 -0.83 -10.77 9.20
CA VAL A 178 0.33 -11.59 9.60
C VAL A 178 0.83 -12.44 8.44
N THR A 179 0.04 -13.42 8.00
CA THR A 179 0.52 -14.39 6.99
C THR A 179 0.69 -13.73 5.62
N SER A 180 -0.21 -12.84 5.21
CA SER A 180 -0.07 -12.10 3.95
C SER A 180 1.17 -11.19 3.95
N THR A 181 1.55 -10.62 5.10
CA THR A 181 2.82 -9.88 5.25
C THR A 181 4.04 -10.79 5.07
N MET A 182 3.99 -12.04 5.57
CA MET A 182 5.05 -13.01 5.33
C MET A 182 5.19 -13.36 3.85
N VAL A 183 4.06 -13.59 3.17
CA VAL A 183 4.02 -13.85 1.72
C VAL A 183 4.58 -12.64 0.95
N ALA A 184 4.23 -11.41 1.36
CA ALA A 184 4.72 -10.20 0.73
C ALA A 184 6.26 -10.08 0.78
N PHE A 185 6.92 -10.52 1.85
CA PHE A 185 8.39 -10.61 1.89
C PHE A 185 8.95 -11.64 0.90
N GLY A 186 8.26 -12.77 0.72
CA GLY A 186 8.59 -13.75 -0.32
C GLY A 186 8.50 -13.14 -1.73
N VAL A 187 7.41 -12.42 -2.01
CA VAL A 187 7.22 -11.67 -3.26
C VAL A 187 8.31 -10.60 -3.45
N LEU A 188 8.65 -9.86 -2.40
CA LEU A 188 9.73 -8.86 -2.43
C LEU A 188 11.07 -9.50 -2.83
N ALA A 189 11.42 -10.63 -2.22
CA ALA A 189 12.66 -11.33 -2.52
C ALA A 189 12.66 -11.93 -3.93
N LEU A 190 11.52 -12.42 -4.42
CA LEU A 190 11.34 -12.90 -5.78
C LEU A 190 11.52 -11.77 -6.80
N VAL A 191 10.85 -10.63 -6.59
CA VAL A 191 10.99 -9.44 -7.43
C VAL A 191 12.43 -8.93 -7.41
N ALA A 192 13.07 -8.86 -6.24
CA ALA A 192 14.48 -8.51 -6.14
C ALA A 192 15.37 -9.48 -6.94
N GLY A 193 15.13 -10.78 -6.84
CA GLY A 193 15.86 -11.79 -7.62
C GLY A 193 15.64 -11.70 -9.12
N PHE A 194 14.44 -11.30 -9.55
CA PHE A 194 14.11 -11.13 -10.96
C PHE A 194 14.82 -9.92 -11.59
N TYR A 195 14.89 -8.79 -10.86
CA TYR A 195 15.43 -7.52 -11.35
C TYR A 195 16.93 -7.33 -11.10
N VAL A 196 17.48 -7.94 -10.04
CA VAL A 196 18.92 -7.86 -9.74
C VAL A 196 19.66 -8.93 -10.55
N ARG A 197 19.81 -8.68 -11.85
CA ARG A 197 20.61 -9.51 -12.76
C ARG A 197 21.96 -8.85 -13.05
N LYS A 198 22.98 -9.68 -13.26
CA LYS A 198 24.37 -9.24 -13.47
C LYS A 198 24.56 -8.42 -14.75
N ASP A 199 23.73 -8.66 -15.75
CA ASP A 199 23.70 -8.02 -17.06
C ASP A 199 22.76 -6.80 -17.12
N ASN A 200 21.91 -6.60 -16.10
CA ASN A 200 20.95 -5.49 -16.00
C ASN A 200 20.02 -5.33 -17.23
N VAL A 201 19.86 -6.39 -18.03
CA VAL A 201 18.98 -6.37 -19.21
C VAL A 201 17.57 -6.78 -18.79
N LEU A 202 16.65 -5.82 -18.85
CA LEU A 202 15.23 -6.07 -18.66
C LEU A 202 14.68 -6.78 -19.91
N GLY A 203 14.19 -8.02 -19.76
CA GLY A 203 13.53 -8.75 -20.84
C GLY A 203 12.17 -8.15 -21.25
N SER A 204 11.47 -8.81 -22.16
CA SER A 204 10.13 -8.42 -22.63
C SER A 204 9.10 -8.30 -21.50
N VAL A 205 9.25 -9.08 -20.43
CA VAL A 205 8.41 -9.00 -19.22
C VAL A 205 8.88 -7.91 -18.26
N GLY A 206 10.18 -7.77 -18.04
CA GLY A 206 10.71 -6.81 -17.05
C GLY A 206 10.53 -5.34 -17.46
N LYS A 207 10.61 -5.03 -18.76
CA LYS A 207 10.47 -3.64 -19.25
C LYS A 207 9.08 -3.05 -18.96
N PRO A 208 7.95 -3.70 -19.30
CA PRO A 208 6.62 -3.17 -18.98
C PRO A 208 6.36 -3.03 -17.49
N PHE A 209 6.74 -4.00 -16.67
CA PHE A 209 6.55 -3.89 -15.21
C PHE A 209 7.43 -2.80 -14.59
N ALA A 210 8.64 -2.58 -15.12
CA ALA A 210 9.46 -1.42 -14.73
C ALA A 210 8.81 -0.08 -15.13
N ALA A 211 8.07 -0.03 -16.25
CA ALA A 211 7.29 1.15 -16.63
C ALA A 211 6.18 1.42 -15.59
N VAL A 212 5.42 0.40 -15.19
CA VAL A 212 4.42 0.50 -14.12
C VAL A 212 5.06 1.02 -12.82
N GLY A 213 6.23 0.49 -12.44
CA GLY A 213 6.94 0.95 -11.23
C GLY A 213 7.35 2.43 -11.26
N ARG A 214 7.67 2.99 -12.44
CA ARG A 214 7.94 4.44 -12.61
C ARG A 214 6.69 5.31 -12.55
N MET A 215 5.51 4.70 -12.70
CA MET A 215 4.19 5.33 -12.64
C MET A 215 3.35 4.78 -11.49
N ALA A 216 3.98 4.26 -10.43
CA ALA A 216 3.30 3.50 -9.40
C ALA A 216 2.14 4.27 -8.74
N LEU A 217 2.30 5.57 -8.51
CA LEU A 217 1.26 6.40 -7.90
C LEU A 217 0.15 6.72 -8.89
N THR A 218 0.50 7.07 -10.14
CA THR A 218 -0.51 7.23 -11.20
C THR A 218 -1.32 5.94 -11.37
N CYS A 219 -0.66 4.79 -11.46
CA CYS A 219 -1.31 3.49 -11.64
C CYS A 219 -2.19 3.15 -10.45
N TYR A 220 -1.78 3.43 -9.22
CA TYR A 220 -2.59 3.23 -8.03
C TYR A 220 -3.89 4.04 -8.06
N ILE A 221 -3.79 5.35 -8.31
CA ILE A 221 -4.96 6.24 -8.38
C ILE A 221 -5.86 5.84 -9.54
N LEU A 222 -5.28 5.61 -10.73
CA LEU A 222 -6.05 5.26 -11.92
C LEU A 222 -6.74 3.89 -11.78
N GLN A 223 -6.08 2.92 -11.14
CA GLN A 223 -6.69 1.63 -10.81
C GLN A 223 -7.93 1.84 -9.92
N ASN A 224 -7.82 2.64 -8.87
CA ASN A 224 -8.94 2.93 -7.98
C ASN A 224 -10.06 3.66 -8.71
N VAL A 225 -9.75 4.69 -9.51
CA VAL A 225 -10.76 5.44 -10.29
C VAL A 225 -11.47 4.52 -11.28
N ILE A 226 -10.74 3.73 -12.06
CA ILE A 226 -11.31 2.80 -13.04
C ILE A 226 -12.17 1.74 -12.33
N ALA A 227 -11.67 1.15 -11.25
CA ALA A 227 -12.42 0.17 -10.48
C ALA A 227 -13.70 0.79 -9.88
N SER A 228 -13.61 1.99 -9.31
CA SER A 228 -14.75 2.73 -8.79
C SER A 228 -15.81 2.96 -9.87
N VAL A 229 -15.43 3.42 -11.06
CA VAL A 229 -16.37 3.63 -12.18
C VAL A 229 -16.98 2.31 -12.67
N ILE A 230 -16.23 1.21 -12.67
CA ILE A 230 -16.73 -0.09 -13.12
C ILE A 230 -17.68 -0.70 -12.08
N PHE A 231 -17.29 -0.74 -10.81
CA PHE A 231 -17.99 -1.52 -9.80
C PHE A 231 -19.09 -0.74 -9.07
N TYR A 232 -18.92 0.55 -8.81
CA TYR A 232 -19.90 1.34 -8.06
C TYR A 232 -21.13 1.71 -8.90
N ASP A 233 -22.23 1.97 -8.20
CA ASP A 233 -23.55 2.11 -8.78
C ASP A 233 -23.76 3.41 -9.55
N PHE A 234 -23.06 4.49 -9.19
CA PHE A 234 -23.02 5.73 -9.96
C PHE A 234 -22.32 5.57 -11.33
N GLY A 235 -21.54 4.51 -11.51
CA GLY A 235 -20.81 4.20 -12.74
C GLY A 235 -21.53 3.13 -13.55
N PHE A 236 -20.88 1.98 -13.78
CA PHE A 236 -21.49 0.85 -14.48
C PHE A 236 -22.24 -0.11 -13.55
N GLY A 237 -22.06 0.00 -12.23
CA GLY A 237 -22.74 -0.84 -11.24
C GLY A 237 -22.49 -2.32 -11.43
N VAL A 238 -21.29 -2.71 -11.92
CA VAL A 238 -20.98 -4.10 -12.25
C VAL A 238 -21.08 -4.99 -11.01
N ALA A 239 -20.76 -4.49 -9.81
CA ALA A 239 -20.82 -5.24 -8.57
C ALA A 239 -22.21 -5.86 -8.30
N ARG A 240 -23.29 -5.14 -8.64
CA ARG A 240 -24.67 -5.65 -8.52
C ARG A 240 -25.01 -6.69 -9.60
N ARG A 241 -24.37 -6.63 -10.77
CA ARG A 241 -24.70 -7.46 -11.95
C ARG A 241 -24.00 -8.81 -11.94
N ILE A 242 -22.82 -8.90 -11.34
CA ILE A 242 -21.98 -10.13 -11.37
C ILE A 242 -22.18 -11.03 -10.14
N GLN A 243 -23.22 -10.78 -9.34
CA GLN A 243 -23.53 -11.59 -8.16
C GLN A 243 -23.80 -13.05 -8.54
N GLY A 244 -23.40 -13.99 -7.67
CA GLY A 244 -23.61 -15.42 -7.85
C GLY A 244 -22.31 -16.26 -7.84
N PRO A 245 -22.38 -17.55 -8.21
CA PRO A 245 -21.26 -18.49 -8.07
C PRO A 245 -20.01 -18.11 -8.87
N LEU A 246 -20.17 -17.34 -9.95
CA LEU A 246 -19.08 -16.90 -10.82
C LEU A 246 -18.49 -15.53 -10.43
N PHE A 247 -18.99 -14.90 -9.36
CA PHE A 247 -18.57 -13.57 -8.91
C PHE A 247 -17.04 -13.41 -8.88
N THR A 248 -16.34 -14.35 -8.23
CA THR A 248 -14.89 -14.31 -8.09
C THR A 248 -14.17 -14.34 -9.44
N TYR A 249 -14.63 -15.14 -10.39
CA TYR A 249 -14.02 -15.24 -11.72
C TYR A 249 -14.21 -13.95 -12.52
N TRP A 250 -15.39 -13.34 -12.44
CA TRP A 250 -15.66 -12.05 -13.09
C TRP A 250 -14.79 -10.94 -12.52
N VAL A 251 -14.68 -10.85 -11.20
CA VAL A 251 -13.80 -9.87 -10.53
C VAL A 251 -12.34 -10.06 -10.97
N LEU A 252 -11.85 -11.30 -10.99
CA LEU A 252 -10.48 -11.60 -11.42
C LEU A 252 -10.24 -11.23 -12.89
N LEU A 253 -11.20 -11.52 -13.78
CA LEU A 253 -11.10 -11.19 -15.20
C LEU A 253 -11.07 -9.67 -15.42
N ILE A 254 -11.97 -8.93 -14.78
CA ILE A 254 -12.02 -7.46 -14.86
C ILE A 254 -10.73 -6.86 -14.29
N PHE A 255 -10.26 -7.34 -13.14
CA PHE A 255 -9.01 -6.89 -12.54
C PHE A 255 -7.81 -7.16 -13.46
N ALA A 256 -7.73 -8.35 -14.07
CA ALA A 256 -6.68 -8.67 -15.03
C ALA A 256 -6.73 -7.73 -16.25
N ALA A 257 -7.92 -7.41 -16.76
CA ALA A 257 -8.10 -6.46 -17.86
C ALA A 257 -7.62 -5.04 -17.47
N ILE A 258 -7.97 -4.56 -16.27
CA ILE A 258 -7.49 -3.28 -15.74
C ILE A 258 -5.96 -3.30 -15.62
N ALA A 259 -5.38 -4.37 -15.04
CA ALA A 259 -3.94 -4.49 -14.87
C ALA A 259 -3.19 -4.45 -16.21
N VAL A 260 -3.67 -5.20 -17.21
CA VAL A 260 -3.09 -5.17 -18.57
C VAL A 260 -3.21 -3.78 -19.19
N ALA A 261 -4.37 -3.14 -19.08
CA ALA A 261 -4.58 -1.79 -19.60
C ALA A 261 -3.61 -0.78 -18.97
N LEU A 262 -3.39 -0.85 -17.65
CA LEU A 262 -2.45 0.03 -16.93
C LEU A 262 -1.00 -0.25 -17.32
N VAL A 263 -0.62 -1.51 -17.55
CA VAL A 263 0.72 -1.87 -18.05
C VAL A 263 0.95 -1.27 -19.43
N LEU A 264 0.01 -1.44 -20.36
CA LEU A 264 0.10 -0.89 -21.71
C LEU A 264 0.14 0.63 -21.69
N LEU A 265 -0.75 1.27 -20.92
CA LEU A 265 -0.78 2.71 -20.73
C LEU A 265 0.55 3.22 -20.18
N SER A 266 1.15 2.53 -19.21
CA SER A 266 2.43 2.90 -18.63
C SER A 266 3.57 2.86 -19.65
N VAL A 267 3.59 1.84 -20.52
CA VAL A 267 4.59 1.73 -21.59
C VAL A 267 4.41 2.85 -22.61
N VAL A 268 3.18 3.05 -23.11
CA VAL A 268 2.88 4.08 -24.12
C VAL A 268 3.19 5.47 -23.57
N TRP A 269 2.73 5.78 -22.35
CA TRP A 269 2.96 7.08 -21.72
C TRP A 269 4.45 7.40 -21.56
N LEU A 270 5.25 6.42 -21.11
CA LEU A 270 6.67 6.63 -20.86
C LEU A 270 7.54 6.70 -22.12
N ASN A 271 6.96 6.43 -23.30
CA ASN A 271 7.62 6.75 -24.57
C ASN A 271 7.67 8.27 -24.81
N ASN A 272 6.70 9.02 -24.27
CA ASN A 272 6.61 10.47 -24.45
C ASN A 272 7.03 11.24 -23.19
N PHE A 273 6.88 10.66 -22.00
CA PHE A 273 7.14 11.34 -20.71
C PHE A 273 8.08 10.55 -19.81
N LYS A 274 8.82 11.24 -18.93
CA LYS A 274 9.79 10.58 -18.01
C LYS A 274 9.16 10.02 -16.73
N LEU A 275 7.98 10.52 -16.36
CA LEU A 275 7.27 10.22 -15.11
C LEU A 275 5.76 10.14 -15.40
N GLY A 276 5.00 9.48 -14.54
CA GLY A 276 3.55 9.50 -14.62
C GLY A 276 2.96 10.88 -14.32
N PRO A 277 1.73 11.18 -14.79
CA PRO A 277 1.07 12.46 -14.57
C PRO A 277 1.04 12.90 -13.09
N VAL A 278 0.67 11.99 -12.20
CA VAL A 278 0.55 12.29 -10.76
C VAL A 278 1.92 12.52 -10.17
N GLU A 279 2.90 11.69 -10.52
CA GLU A 279 4.29 11.84 -10.10
C GLU A 279 4.90 13.16 -10.57
N MET A 280 4.56 13.63 -11.79
CA MET A 280 4.98 14.93 -12.30
C MET A 280 4.42 16.08 -11.45
N VAL A 281 3.13 16.03 -11.11
CA VAL A 281 2.50 17.01 -10.22
C VAL A 281 3.15 16.99 -8.84
N MET A 282 3.33 15.80 -8.25
CA MET A 282 3.96 15.64 -6.95
C MET A 282 5.38 16.20 -6.92
N LYS A 283 6.17 15.91 -7.97
CA LYS A 283 7.52 16.45 -8.14
C LYS A 283 7.52 17.99 -8.11
N ARG A 284 6.60 18.61 -8.83
CA ARG A 284 6.45 20.08 -8.85
C ARG A 284 6.07 20.66 -7.48
N ILE A 285 5.29 19.92 -6.67
CA ILE A 285 4.89 20.36 -5.33
C ILE A 285 6.03 20.28 -4.32
N TYR A 286 6.75 19.15 -4.24
CA TYR A 286 7.74 18.95 -3.17
C TYR A 286 9.11 19.56 -3.47
N GLU A 287 9.51 19.73 -4.74
CA GLU A 287 10.83 20.26 -5.09
C GLU A 287 11.08 21.68 -4.55
N PRO A 288 10.16 22.65 -4.70
CA PRO A 288 10.34 23.98 -4.11
C PRO A 288 10.43 23.94 -2.58
N LEU A 289 9.63 23.08 -1.94
CA LEU A 289 9.62 22.93 -0.48
C LEU A 289 10.94 22.36 0.05
N ALA A 290 11.53 21.41 -0.68
CA ALA A 290 12.84 20.85 -0.36
C ALA A 290 13.95 21.90 -0.53
N LYS A 291 13.99 22.59 -1.68
CA LYS A 291 14.97 23.66 -1.96
C LYS A 291 14.95 24.77 -0.90
N ARG A 292 13.76 25.25 -0.53
CA ARG A 292 13.59 26.29 0.52
C ARG A 292 14.13 25.84 1.88
N ARG A 293 13.94 24.58 2.24
CA ARG A 293 14.46 24.02 3.50
C ARG A 293 15.99 23.94 3.47
N ASP A 294 16.55 23.42 2.39
CA ASP A 294 17.99 23.22 2.27
C ASP A 294 18.71 24.58 2.28
N GLN A 295 18.16 25.60 1.60
CA GLN A 295 18.62 26.99 1.69
C GLN A 295 18.57 27.55 3.13
N ARG A 296 17.49 27.29 3.88
CA ARG A 296 17.39 27.71 5.30
C ARG A 296 18.44 27.04 6.17
N ILE A 297 18.73 25.76 5.93
CA ILE A 297 19.76 25.01 6.69
C ILE A 297 21.15 25.56 6.38
N LEU A 298 21.47 25.79 5.09
CA LEU A 298 22.74 26.39 4.67
C LEU A 298 22.92 27.79 5.28
N ARG A 299 21.89 28.62 5.24
CA ARG A 299 21.90 29.96 5.85
C ARG A 299 22.11 29.91 7.37
N LYS A 300 21.48 28.95 8.06
CA LYS A 300 21.70 28.73 9.52
C LYS A 300 23.10 28.22 9.85
N ARG A 301 23.78 27.54 8.92
CA ARG A 301 25.14 27.03 9.07
C ARG A 301 26.22 28.04 8.66
N GLY A 302 25.85 29.28 8.33
CA GLY A 302 26.79 30.32 7.89
C GLY A 302 27.44 30.04 6.53
N VAL A 303 26.91 29.08 5.76
CA VAL A 303 27.42 28.78 4.42
C VAL A 303 26.77 29.76 3.45
N ALA A 304 27.59 30.59 2.80
CA ALA A 304 27.12 31.49 1.75
C ALA A 304 26.43 30.67 0.64
N VAL A 305 25.15 30.96 0.39
CA VAL A 305 24.42 30.37 -0.73
C VAL A 305 24.89 31.09 -1.99
N THR A 306 25.89 30.55 -2.67
CA THR A 306 26.28 31.01 -4.01
C THR A 306 25.15 30.61 -4.95
N THR A 307 24.25 31.55 -5.27
CA THR A 307 23.30 31.37 -6.38
C THR A 307 24.10 31.41 -7.68
N GLY A 308 24.50 30.23 -8.17
CA GLY A 308 24.92 30.09 -9.56
C GLY A 308 23.78 30.47 -10.50
N PRO A 309 24.07 31.05 -11.67
CA PRO A 309 23.04 31.56 -12.58
C PRO A 309 22.09 30.44 -13.02
N GLU A 310 20.80 30.75 -13.06
CA GLU A 310 19.76 29.88 -13.63
C GLU A 310 20.15 29.48 -15.06
N PRO A 311 20.05 28.20 -15.44
CA PRO A 311 20.10 27.85 -16.85
C PRO A 311 18.85 28.43 -17.51
N ALA A 312 19.06 29.41 -18.40
CA ALA A 312 18.06 29.95 -19.28
C ALA A 312 17.33 28.82 -20.01
N GLY A 313 16.01 28.96 -20.14
CA GLY A 313 15.14 27.94 -20.70
C GLY A 313 15.51 27.51 -22.12
N ALA A 314 15.37 26.21 -22.36
CA ALA A 314 15.04 25.57 -23.62
C ALA A 314 14.47 24.17 -23.30
#